data_AF-A0A3M1H1Q2-F1
#
_entry.id   AF-A0A3M1H1Q2-F1
#
_cell.length_a   1.000
_cell.length_b   1.000
_cell.length_c   1.000
_cell.angle_alpha   90.00
_cell.angle_beta   90.00
_cell.angle_gamma   90.00
#
_symmetry.space_group_name_H-M   'P 1'
#
loop_
_entity.id
_entity.type
_entity.pdbx_description
1 polymer ?
#
loop_
_entity_poly.entity_id
_entity_poly.type
_entity_poly.pdbx_seq_one_letter_code
_entity_poly.pdbx_strand_id
1 'polypeptide(L)'
;DIVLVGEMRDMETIETALTISETGHLTFGTLHTSDAVQTINRVIDVFPSHAQPQIRTQLSFVLQAVFCQQLIPRADGKGRVLVAEILRCTSAVRSLIREDRAHQVYSVMQTGGKYGMQTMNQSLFQAYRQGLVTFDEILQRSTDPEELRRMAQKLGSS
;
A
#
# COMPACT_ATOMS: atom_id res chain seq x y z
N ASP A 1 -17.03 -16.86 -5.16
CA ASP A 1 -16.33 -17.48 -4.01
C ASP A 1 -15.19 -16.62 -3.50
N ILE A 2 -14.85 -16.76 -2.21
CA ILE A 2 -13.86 -15.94 -1.48
C ILE A 2 -12.86 -16.89 -0.81
N VAL A 3 -11.56 -16.59 -0.91
CA VAL A 3 -10.47 -17.39 -0.34
C VAL A 3 -9.58 -16.50 0.53
N LEU A 4 -9.14 -17.02 1.68
CA LEU A 4 -8.14 -16.39 2.55
C LEU A 4 -6.91 -17.31 2.62
N VAL A 5 -5.80 -16.87 2.05
CA VAL A 5 -4.53 -17.61 2.02
C VAL A 5 -3.72 -17.39 3.32
N GLY A 6 -4.01 -16.31 4.05
CA GLY A 6 -3.22 -15.93 5.23
C GLY A 6 -1.92 -15.24 4.83
N GLU A 7 -0.82 -15.57 5.52
CA GLU A 7 0.47 -14.94 5.29
C GLU A 7 1.23 -15.55 4.12
N MET A 8 1.59 -14.71 3.13
CA MET A 8 2.27 -15.14 1.92
C MET A 8 3.79 -15.03 2.08
N ARG A 9 4.39 -15.99 2.81
CA ARG A 9 5.83 -15.98 3.16
C ARG A 9 6.74 -16.44 2.03
N ASP A 10 6.35 -17.50 1.36
CA ASP A 10 7.14 -18.21 0.36
C ASP A 10 6.55 -18.09 -1.04
N MET A 11 7.36 -18.48 -2.02
CA MET A 11 7.03 -18.43 -3.44
C MET A 11 5.79 -19.29 -3.76
N GLU A 12 5.70 -20.50 -3.18
CA GLU A 12 4.62 -21.46 -3.43
C GLU A 12 3.25 -20.91 -2.98
N THR A 13 3.20 -20.26 -1.82
CA THR A 13 1.99 -19.64 -1.29
C THR A 13 1.55 -18.45 -2.15
N ILE A 14 2.51 -17.62 -2.60
CA ILE A 14 2.23 -16.49 -3.48
C ILE A 14 1.72 -16.96 -4.83
N GLU A 15 2.37 -17.96 -5.43
CA GLU A 15 1.95 -18.56 -6.71
C GLU A 15 0.53 -19.11 -6.62
N THR A 16 0.22 -19.85 -5.56
CA THR A 16 -1.12 -20.38 -5.30
C THR A 16 -2.16 -19.25 -5.21
N ALA A 17 -1.86 -18.18 -4.49
CA ALA A 17 -2.77 -17.02 -4.36
C ALA A 17 -3.02 -16.33 -5.71
N LEU A 18 -1.99 -16.20 -6.55
CA LEU A 18 -2.12 -15.64 -7.89
C LEU A 18 -3.00 -16.52 -8.79
N THR A 19 -2.76 -17.84 -8.80
CA THR A 19 -3.57 -18.80 -9.58
C THR A 19 -5.04 -18.81 -9.16
N ILE A 20 -5.33 -18.81 -7.86
CA ILE A 20 -6.70 -18.75 -7.35
C ILE A 20 -7.38 -17.45 -7.80
N SER A 21 -6.67 -16.33 -7.74
CA SER A 21 -7.18 -15.03 -8.18
C SER A 21 -7.43 -14.97 -9.69
N GLU A 22 -6.55 -15.60 -10.48
CA GLU A 22 -6.68 -15.67 -11.95
C GLU A 22 -7.89 -16.49 -12.41
N THR A 23 -8.26 -17.51 -11.64
CA THR A 23 -9.46 -18.34 -11.90
C THR A 23 -10.77 -17.67 -11.47
N GLY A 24 -10.73 -16.41 -11.03
CA GLY A 24 -11.93 -15.60 -10.76
C GLY A 24 -12.39 -15.56 -9.30
N HIS A 25 -11.60 -16.09 -8.37
CA HIS A 25 -11.91 -16.05 -6.94
C HIS A 25 -11.39 -14.75 -6.30
N LEU A 26 -12.13 -14.22 -5.32
CA LEU A 26 -11.63 -13.11 -4.52
C LEU A 26 -10.68 -13.65 -3.45
N THR A 27 -9.39 -13.41 -3.64
CA THR A 27 -8.33 -13.92 -2.74
C THR A 27 -7.81 -12.82 -1.83
N PHE A 28 -7.77 -13.09 -0.53
CA PHE A 28 -7.11 -12.27 0.48
C PHE A 28 -5.80 -12.92 0.93
N GLY A 29 -4.75 -12.12 1.05
CA GLY A 29 -3.46 -12.51 1.61
C GLY A 29 -2.83 -11.34 2.37
N THR A 30 -1.89 -11.66 3.26
CA THR A 30 -1.17 -10.67 4.08
C THR A 30 0.33 -10.78 3.85
N LEU A 31 1.02 -9.64 3.86
CA LEU A 31 2.48 -9.54 3.86
C LEU A 31 2.93 -8.58 4.97
N HIS A 32 4.21 -8.63 5.32
CA HIS A 32 4.86 -7.74 6.29
C HIS A 32 5.58 -6.54 5.64
N THR A 33 5.04 -6.03 4.54
CA THR A 33 5.58 -4.86 3.82
C THR A 33 4.99 -3.56 4.35
N SER A 34 5.77 -2.48 4.29
CA SER A 34 5.41 -1.20 4.93
C SER A 34 4.57 -0.30 4.04
N ASP A 35 4.62 -0.49 2.72
CA ASP A 35 3.91 0.31 1.72
C ASP A 35 3.51 -0.51 0.48
N ALA A 36 2.68 0.08 -0.37
CA ALA A 36 2.11 -0.60 -1.52
C ALA A 36 3.15 -0.92 -2.61
N VAL A 37 4.18 -0.07 -2.78
CA VAL A 37 5.26 -0.28 -3.74
C VAL A 37 6.13 -1.47 -3.31
N GLN A 38 6.52 -1.51 -2.04
CA GLN A 38 7.24 -2.63 -1.43
C GLN A 38 6.42 -3.91 -1.51
N THR A 39 5.10 -3.84 -1.32
CA THR A 39 4.22 -5.00 -1.45
C THR A 39 4.28 -5.60 -2.85
N ILE A 40 4.16 -4.75 -3.88
CA ILE A 40 4.26 -5.18 -5.29
C ILE A 40 5.63 -5.82 -5.55
N ASN A 41 6.72 -5.14 -5.17
CA ASN A 41 8.07 -5.64 -5.41
C ASN A 41 8.32 -6.96 -4.66
N ARG A 42 7.92 -7.05 -3.39
CA ARG A 42 8.08 -8.28 -2.58
C ARG A 42 7.39 -9.49 -3.20
N VAL A 43 6.19 -9.31 -3.77
CA VAL A 43 5.47 -10.39 -4.47
C VAL A 43 6.21 -10.86 -5.71
N ILE A 44 6.95 -9.98 -6.40
CA ILE A 44 7.69 -10.31 -7.61
C ILE A 44 9.07 -10.90 -7.27
N ASP A 45 9.79 -10.30 -6.32
CA ASP A 45 11.19 -10.57 -6.01
C ASP A 45 11.42 -11.92 -5.33
N VAL A 46 10.37 -12.60 -4.86
CA VAL A 46 10.47 -13.98 -4.35
C VAL A 46 10.75 -14.99 -5.47
N PHE A 47 10.42 -14.64 -6.71
CA PHE A 47 10.56 -15.51 -7.87
C PHE A 47 11.94 -15.34 -8.52
N PRO A 48 12.48 -16.40 -9.15
CA PRO A 48 13.69 -16.31 -9.96
C PRO A 48 13.57 -15.26 -11.07
N SER A 49 14.66 -14.56 -11.39
CA SER A 49 14.65 -13.41 -12.32
C SER A 49 14.05 -13.72 -13.70
N HIS A 50 14.15 -14.96 -14.20
CA HIS A 50 13.56 -15.36 -15.47
C HIS A 50 12.02 -15.45 -15.44
N ALA A 51 11.44 -15.71 -14.26
CA ALA A 51 9.99 -15.81 -14.06
C ALA A 51 9.33 -14.47 -13.69
N GLN A 52 10.10 -13.51 -13.16
CA GLN A 52 9.59 -12.21 -12.71
C GLN A 52 8.77 -11.44 -13.77
N PRO A 53 9.11 -11.41 -15.08
CA PRO A 53 8.28 -10.75 -16.09
C PRO A 53 6.88 -11.35 -16.21
N GLN A 54 6.77 -12.68 -16.08
CA GLN A 54 5.49 -13.39 -16.12
C GLN A 54 4.67 -13.08 -14.86
N ILE A 55 5.28 -13.18 -13.67
CA ILE A 55 4.62 -12.89 -12.39
C ILE A 55 4.12 -11.45 -12.33
N ARG A 56 4.93 -10.49 -12.79
CA ARG A 56 4.56 -9.09 -12.91
C ARG A 56 3.34 -8.89 -13.81
N THR A 57 3.30 -9.59 -14.95
CA THR A 57 2.16 -9.55 -15.86
C THR A 57 0.89 -10.10 -15.20
N GLN A 58 1.00 -11.28 -14.58
CA GLN A 58 -0.10 -11.93 -13.88
C GLN A 58 -0.64 -11.07 -12.73
N LEU A 59 0.25 -10.55 -11.87
CA LEU A 59 -0.09 -9.64 -10.78
C LEU A 59 -0.84 -8.40 -11.30
N SER A 60 -0.42 -7.85 -12.45
CA SER A 60 -1.11 -6.70 -13.05
C SER A 60 -2.55 -7.00 -13.49
N PHE A 61 -2.92 -8.25 -13.71
CA PHE A 61 -4.28 -8.66 -14.05
C PHE A 61 -5.10 -8.95 -12.82
N VAL A 62 -4.53 -9.62 -11.82
CA VAL A 62 -5.31 -10.12 -10.68
C VAL A 62 -5.36 -9.14 -9.50
N LEU A 63 -4.33 -8.33 -9.28
CA LEU A 63 -4.26 -7.43 -8.12
C LEU A 63 -5.41 -6.41 -8.17
N GLN A 64 -6.17 -6.28 -7.08
CA GLN A 64 -7.29 -5.36 -6.97
C GLN A 64 -6.95 -4.15 -6.10
N ALA A 65 -6.37 -4.39 -4.93
CA ALA A 65 -5.98 -3.36 -3.99
C ALA A 65 -4.87 -3.85 -3.06
N VAL A 66 -4.14 -2.91 -2.47
CA VAL A 66 -3.18 -3.13 -1.39
C VAL A 66 -3.52 -2.19 -0.24
N PHE A 67 -3.56 -2.72 0.97
CA PHE A 67 -3.80 -1.96 2.20
C PHE A 67 -2.58 -2.13 3.11
N CYS A 68 -1.87 -1.04 3.39
CA CYS A 68 -0.76 -1.05 4.35
C CYS A 68 -1.18 -0.28 5.60
N GLN A 69 -1.06 -0.90 6.76
CA GLN A 69 -1.69 -0.43 7.99
C GLN A 69 -0.65 -0.15 9.07
N GLN A 70 -0.86 0.93 9.82
CA GLN A 70 -0.09 1.21 11.04
C GLN A 70 -1.03 1.60 12.17
N LEU A 71 -0.73 1.11 13.37
CA LEU A 71 -1.46 1.47 14.59
C LEU A 71 -0.61 2.43 15.42
N ILE A 72 -1.12 3.64 15.60
CA ILE A 72 -0.40 4.75 16.21
C ILE A 72 -1.00 5.07 17.57
N PRO A 73 -0.19 5.28 18.63
CA PRO A 73 -0.68 5.74 19.92
C PRO A 73 -1.50 7.03 19.79
N ARG A 74 -2.68 7.06 20.42
CA ARG A 74 -3.51 8.27 20.41
C ARG A 74 -2.89 9.36 21.28
N ALA A 75 -3.10 10.62 20.90
CA ALA A 75 -2.66 11.78 21.66
C ALA A 75 -3.28 11.83 23.08
N ASP A 76 -4.47 11.27 23.27
CA ASP A 76 -5.14 11.15 24.57
C ASP A 76 -4.61 10.01 25.46
N GLY A 77 -3.66 9.21 24.96
CA GLY A 77 -3.10 8.05 25.64
C GLY A 77 -4.04 6.83 25.74
N LYS A 78 -5.26 6.91 25.19
CA LYS A 78 -6.31 5.90 25.34
C LYS A 78 -6.41 5.01 24.11
N GLY A 79 -5.42 4.13 23.94
CA GLY A 79 -5.40 3.15 22.85
C GLY A 79 -4.69 3.67 21.60
N ARG A 80 -5.10 3.20 20.43
CA ARG A 80 -4.43 3.45 19.16
C ARG A 80 -5.42 3.87 18.08
N VAL A 81 -4.95 4.65 17.11
CA VAL A 81 -5.67 4.95 15.87
C VAL A 81 -5.05 4.15 14.72
N LEU A 82 -5.90 3.66 13.82
CA LEU A 82 -5.46 3.08 12.56
C LEU A 82 -5.20 4.20 11.56
N VAL A 83 -3.99 4.21 10.98
CA VAL A 83 -3.71 4.90 9.72
C VAL A 83 -3.44 3.86 8.65
N ALA A 84 -3.86 4.15 7.42
CA ALA A 84 -3.76 3.22 6.33
C ALA A 84 -3.37 3.91 5.02
N GLU A 85 -2.43 3.29 4.33
CA GLU A 85 -2.18 3.52 2.92
C GLU A 85 -3.05 2.57 2.09
N ILE A 86 -3.70 3.10 1.07
CA ILE A 86 -4.65 2.39 0.23
C ILE A 86 -4.28 2.60 -1.23
N LEU A 87 -3.81 1.54 -1.89
CA LEU A 87 -3.64 1.48 -3.33
C LEU A 87 -4.80 0.72 -3.95
N ARG A 88 -5.40 1.28 -5.00
CA ARG A 88 -6.36 0.57 -5.86
C ARG A 88 -5.76 0.36 -7.25
N CYS A 89 -5.87 -0.85 -7.79
CA CYS A 89 -5.25 -1.19 -9.06
C CYS A 89 -6.09 -0.75 -10.26
N THR A 90 -5.97 0.54 -10.61
CA THR A 90 -6.52 1.14 -11.84
C THR A 90 -5.72 0.72 -13.06
N SER A 91 -6.22 1.03 -14.27
CA SER A 91 -5.50 0.77 -15.52
C SER A 91 -4.08 1.36 -15.54
N ALA A 92 -3.89 2.57 -14.99
CA ALA A 92 -2.59 3.22 -14.88
C ALA A 92 -1.63 2.41 -13.98
N VAL A 93 -2.07 2.02 -12.78
CA VAL A 93 -1.27 1.21 -11.84
C VAL A 93 -0.89 -0.12 -12.49
N ARG A 94 -1.84 -0.79 -13.16
CA ARG A 94 -1.59 -2.06 -13.85
C ARG A 94 -0.53 -1.91 -14.96
N SER A 95 -0.53 -0.80 -15.70
CA SER A 95 0.53 -0.53 -16.70
C SER A 95 1.89 -0.36 -16.05
N LEU A 96 1.97 0.43 -14.98
CA LEU A 96 3.21 0.65 -14.24
C LEU A 96 3.79 -0.64 -13.67
N ILE A 97 2.93 -1.55 -13.18
CA ILE A 97 3.37 -2.87 -12.74
C ILE A 97 4.00 -3.63 -13.90
N ARG A 98 3.32 -3.78 -15.05
CA ARG A 98 3.81 -4.53 -16.23
C ARG A 98 5.14 -4.00 -16.78
N GLU A 99 5.31 -2.68 -16.79
CA GLU A 99 6.45 -2.01 -17.39
C GLU A 99 7.66 -1.90 -16.45
N ASP A 100 7.61 -2.53 -15.28
CA ASP A 100 8.65 -2.44 -14.25
C ASP A 100 8.89 -1.01 -13.74
N ARG A 101 7.79 -0.27 -13.57
CA ARG A 101 7.77 1.12 -13.08
C ARG A 101 6.97 1.24 -11.78
N ALA A 102 6.99 0.21 -10.94
CA ALA A 102 6.26 0.18 -9.67
C ALA A 102 6.61 1.36 -8.74
N HIS A 103 7.85 1.87 -8.80
CA HIS A 103 8.27 3.07 -8.06
C HIS A 103 7.44 4.33 -8.37
N GLN A 104 6.80 4.41 -9.55
CA GLN A 104 5.95 5.55 -9.94
C GLN A 104 4.53 5.45 -9.37
N VAL A 105 4.15 4.29 -8.80
CA VAL A 105 2.81 4.08 -8.24
C VAL A 105 2.53 5.05 -7.09
N TYR A 106 3.54 5.44 -6.32
CA TYR A 106 3.39 6.42 -5.24
C TYR A 106 2.79 7.74 -5.74
N SER A 107 3.31 8.30 -6.84
CA SER A 107 2.81 9.54 -7.42
C SER A 107 1.39 9.41 -7.98
N VAL A 108 1.03 8.23 -8.49
CA VAL A 108 -0.35 7.94 -8.90
C VAL A 108 -1.28 7.93 -7.70
N MET A 109 -0.85 7.37 -6.55
CA MET A 109 -1.63 7.35 -5.32
C MET A 109 -1.85 8.75 -4.76
N GLN A 110 -0.83 9.62 -4.78
CA GLN A 110 -0.93 11.01 -4.30
C GLN A 110 -2.10 11.77 -4.95
N THR A 111 -2.38 11.50 -6.23
CA THR A 111 -3.45 12.15 -7.01
C THR A 111 -4.67 11.24 -7.21
N GLY A 112 -4.63 10.01 -6.69
CA GLY A 112 -5.61 8.94 -6.91
C GLY A 112 -6.83 8.98 -6.00
N GLY A 113 -7.03 10.06 -5.22
CA GLY A 113 -8.09 10.16 -4.22
C GLY A 113 -9.51 9.88 -4.76
N LYS A 114 -9.80 10.28 -6.00
CA LYS A 114 -11.09 9.97 -6.66
C LYS A 114 -11.38 8.47 -6.83
N TYR A 115 -10.34 7.63 -6.77
CA TYR A 115 -10.47 6.17 -6.83
C TYR A 115 -10.47 5.52 -5.45
N GLY A 116 -10.42 6.32 -4.37
CA GLY A 116 -10.27 5.86 -3.00
C GLY A 116 -8.82 5.55 -2.61
N MET A 117 -7.83 6.05 -3.37
CA MET A 117 -6.43 5.90 -2.99
C MET A 117 -6.04 6.93 -1.92
N GLN A 118 -5.10 6.54 -1.08
CA GLN A 118 -4.55 7.39 -0.02
C GLN A 118 -3.13 6.94 0.27
N THR A 119 -2.16 7.86 0.32
CA THR A 119 -0.79 7.54 0.79
C THR A 119 -0.72 7.47 2.31
N MET A 120 0.28 6.77 2.86
CA MET A 120 0.47 6.75 4.31
C MET A 120 0.59 8.18 4.90
N ASN A 121 1.35 9.06 4.24
CA ASN A 121 1.50 10.46 4.65
C ASN A 121 0.17 11.24 4.67
N GLN A 122 -0.72 10.99 3.71
CA GLN A 122 -2.06 11.58 3.72
C GLN A 122 -2.91 11.06 4.89
N SER A 123 -2.82 9.78 5.23
CA SER A 123 -3.54 9.18 6.37
C SER A 123 -3.02 9.69 7.71
N LEU A 124 -1.70 9.71 7.89
CA LEU A 124 -1.01 10.30 9.04
C LEU A 124 -1.42 11.76 9.27
N PHE A 125 -1.33 12.57 8.22
CA PHE A 125 -1.67 13.98 8.29
C PHE A 125 -3.15 14.21 8.63
N GLN A 126 -4.06 13.38 8.09
CA GLN A 126 -5.48 13.43 8.44
C GLN A 126 -5.73 13.10 9.92
N ALA A 127 -5.08 12.06 10.46
CA ALA A 127 -5.21 11.72 11.88
C ALA A 127 -4.72 12.84 12.80
N TYR A 128 -3.61 13.50 12.43
CA TYR A 128 -3.11 14.68 13.16
C TYR A 128 -4.09 15.85 13.09
N ARG A 129 -4.64 16.16 11.90
CA ARG A 129 -5.64 17.23 11.73
C ARG A 129 -6.90 17.01 12.55
N GLN A 130 -7.25 15.76 12.84
CA GLN A 130 -8.38 15.41 13.70
C GLN A 130 -8.04 15.45 15.20
N GLY A 131 -6.80 15.78 15.57
CA GLY A 131 -6.34 15.78 16.95
C GLY A 131 -6.17 14.38 17.55
N LEU A 132 -6.16 13.33 16.73
CA LEU A 132 -6.09 11.94 17.20
C LEU A 132 -4.66 11.53 17.59
N VAL A 133 -3.66 12.16 16.98
CA VAL A 133 -2.22 11.87 17.16
C VAL A 133 -1.43 13.16 17.22
N THR A 134 -0.25 13.13 17.83
CA THR A 134 0.63 14.31 17.92
C THR A 134 1.43 14.48 16.63
N PHE A 135 1.95 15.70 16.41
CA PHE A 135 2.78 15.99 15.24
C PHE A 135 4.09 15.20 15.25
N ASP A 136 4.71 15.07 16.43
CA ASP A 136 5.95 14.29 16.59
C ASP A 136 5.74 12.81 16.26
N GLU A 137 4.60 12.25 16.67
CA GLU A 137 4.28 10.84 16.41
C GLU A 137 4.12 10.59 14.91
N ILE A 138 3.42 11.46 14.16
CA ILE A 138 3.27 11.25 12.71
C ILE A 138 4.60 11.37 11.95
N LEU A 139 5.52 12.22 12.42
CA LEU A 139 6.84 12.37 11.81
C LEU A 139 7.71 11.13 12.01
N GLN A 140 7.61 10.47 13.16
CA GLN A 140 8.34 9.23 13.44
C GLN A 140 7.84 8.02 12.63
N ARG A 141 6.57 8.06 12.20
CA ARG A 141 5.91 6.95 11.47
C ARG A 141 5.97 7.10 9.95
N SER A 142 6.22 8.31 9.47
CA SER A 142 6.29 8.62 8.05
C SER A 142 7.53 8.01 7.40
N THR A 143 7.37 7.49 6.17
CA THR A 143 8.46 7.05 5.30
C THR A 143 9.14 8.22 4.57
N ASP A 144 8.46 9.36 4.43
CA ASP A 144 9.01 10.63 3.93
C ASP A 144 8.55 11.78 4.85
N PRO A 145 9.25 12.03 5.97
CA PRO A 145 8.92 13.09 6.91
C PRO A 145 8.99 14.50 6.29
N GLU A 146 9.81 14.69 5.25
CA GLU A 146 9.93 15.98 4.57
C GLU A 146 8.68 16.30 3.75
N GLU A 147 8.09 15.31 3.07
CA GLU A 147 6.78 15.47 2.44
C GLU A 147 5.71 15.83 3.48
N LEU A 148 5.68 15.13 4.61
CA LEU A 148 4.71 15.37 5.68
C LEU A 148 4.82 16.80 6.24
N ARG A 149 6.05 17.31 6.45
CA ARG A 149 6.31 18.70 6.84
C ARG A 149 5.78 19.69 5.81
N ARG A 150 6.03 19.45 4.52
CA ARG A 150 5.49 20.29 3.43
C ARG A 150 3.97 20.29 3.41
N MET A 151 3.32 19.15 3.67
CA MET A 151 1.86 19.07 3.77
C MET A 151 1.31 19.92 4.92
N ALA A 152 1.97 19.89 6.08
CA ALA A 152 1.59 20.70 7.24
C ALA A 152 1.75 22.21 6.99
N GLN A 153 2.85 22.64 6.36
CA GLN A 153 3.12 24.05 6.06
C GLN A 153 2.09 24.67 5.10
N LYS A 154 1.69 23.94 4.05
CA LYS A 154 0.68 24.42 3.10
C LYS A 154 -0.65 24.76 3.78
N LEU A 155 -1.01 24.05 4.85
CA LEU A 155 -2.26 24.26 5.57
C LEU A 155 -2.21 25.47 6.52
N GLY A 156 -1.05 25.77 7.11
CA GLY A 156 -0.85 26.96 7.95
C GLY A 156 -0.75 28.27 7.17
N SER A 157 -0.69 28.19 5.84
CA SER A 157 -0.61 29.31 4.91
C SER A 157 -1.96 29.63 4.24
N SER A 158 -3.03 28.90 4.59
CA SER A 158 -4.41 29.04 4.10
C SER A 158 -5.32 29.50 5.23
#